data_AF-A0A7S0SRS1-F1
#
_entry.id   AF-A0A7S0SRS1-F1
#
_cell.length_a   1.000
_cell.length_b   1.000
_cell.length_c   1.000
_cell.angle_alpha   90.00
_cell.angle_beta   90.00
_cell.angle_gamma   90.00
#
_symmetry.space_group_name_H-M   'P 1'
#
loop_
_entity.id
_entity.type
_entity.pdbx_description
1 polymer ?
#
loop_
_entity_poly.entity_id
_entity_poly.type
_entity_poly.pdbx_seq_one_letter_code
_entity_poly.pdbx_strand_id
1 'polypeptide(L)'
;GAPGGGGGGGGEPFRFEARRARLDWRLLHAVDVDRMMRENDLDALESTLETVAFGDVSVEDSRNLTANNSRKILRLAQCQVEYLLHVQDTLVHHKERLRAVAERAQEDAADARAAGRDERAKAKCARAELRQARKALRTYEVLEQIRSGKPLDEILTGAILFAGGASGGAPMRLGKDSLGPSS
;
A
#
# COMPACT_ATOMS: atom_id res chain seq x y z
N GLY A 1 -25.24 -17.54 -0.63
CA GLY A 1 -23.87 -17.02 -0.82
C GLY A 1 -23.83 -15.63 -0.26
N ALA A 2 -22.95 -15.38 0.71
CA ALA A 2 -22.76 -14.08 1.32
C ALA A 2 -21.77 -13.24 0.49
N PRO A 3 -21.96 -11.92 0.36
CA PRO A 3 -20.86 -10.97 0.32
C PRO A 3 -20.56 -10.60 1.80
N GLY A 4 -19.37 -10.86 2.32
CA GLY A 4 -18.13 -10.27 1.84
C GLY A 4 -17.84 -9.08 2.75
N GLY A 5 -17.20 -9.37 3.89
CA GLY A 5 -16.92 -8.39 4.94
C GLY A 5 -16.01 -7.27 4.47
N GLY A 6 -16.46 -6.04 4.64
CA GLY A 6 -15.63 -4.84 4.67
C GLY A 6 -15.45 -4.42 6.11
N GLY A 7 -14.43 -4.98 6.78
CA GLY A 7 -13.99 -4.51 8.08
C GLY A 7 -13.06 -3.30 7.92
N GLY A 8 -13.18 -2.33 8.82
CA GLY A 8 -12.12 -1.34 9.05
C GLY A 8 -12.65 0.06 9.32
N GLY A 9 -12.83 0.42 10.59
CA GLY A 9 -13.11 1.80 11.01
C GLY A 9 -14.01 1.96 12.23
N GLY A 10 -14.24 0.92 13.02
CA GLY A 10 -14.93 1.04 14.31
C GLY A 10 -14.01 1.58 15.40
N GLY A 11 -13.52 2.82 15.23
CA GLY A 11 -12.94 3.56 16.35
C GLY A 11 -14.05 3.81 17.38
N GLU A 12 -13.74 3.65 18.67
CA GLU A 12 -14.68 3.99 19.73
C GLU A 12 -15.13 5.46 19.54
N PRO A 13 -16.42 5.79 19.69
CA PRO A 13 -16.89 7.16 19.52
C PRO A 13 -16.15 8.11 20.47
N PHE A 14 -15.91 9.34 20.01
CA PHE A 14 -15.24 10.37 20.81
C PHE A 14 -15.95 10.54 22.16
N ARG A 15 -15.15 10.56 23.23
CA ARG A 15 -15.59 10.85 24.59
C ARG A 15 -14.59 11.80 25.23
N PHE A 16 -15.09 12.80 25.95
CA PHE A 16 -14.24 13.64 26.77
C PHE A 16 -13.60 12.80 27.89
N GLU A 17 -12.30 12.97 28.06
CA GLU A 17 -11.58 12.37 29.18
C GLU A 17 -11.83 13.14 30.48
N ALA A 18 -11.90 12.41 31.59
CA ALA A 18 -12.02 13.03 32.90
C ALA A 18 -10.71 13.77 33.23
N ARG A 19 -10.82 15.08 33.51
CA ARG A 19 -9.70 15.88 34.01
C ARG A 19 -9.36 15.40 35.42
N ARG A 20 -8.15 14.89 35.62
CA ARG A 20 -7.72 14.26 36.89
C ARG A 20 -6.41 14.81 37.44
N ALA A 21 -5.63 15.49 36.62
CA ALA A 21 -4.33 16.02 36.99
C ALA A 21 -4.42 17.52 37.32
N ARG A 22 -3.60 17.95 38.28
CA ARG A 22 -3.35 19.38 38.55
C ARG A 22 -2.61 20.02 37.38
N LEU A 23 -2.75 21.33 37.23
CA LEU A 23 -2.02 22.07 36.20
C LEU A 23 -0.53 22.14 36.54
N ASP A 24 0.34 21.90 35.54
CA ASP A 24 1.78 22.16 35.67
C ASP A 24 2.06 23.66 35.53
N TRP A 25 1.93 24.37 36.65
CA TRP A 25 2.20 25.80 36.72
C TRP A 25 3.64 26.17 36.36
N ARG A 26 4.61 25.31 36.65
CA ARG A 26 6.02 25.57 36.32
C ARG A 26 6.20 25.63 34.81
N LEU A 27 5.62 24.67 34.10
CA LEU A 27 5.59 24.65 32.64
C LEU A 27 4.83 25.85 32.08
N LEU A 28 3.62 26.10 32.58
CA LEU A 28 2.79 27.23 32.12
C LEU A 28 3.50 28.56 32.33
N HIS A 29 4.27 28.75 33.40
CA HIS A 29 5.04 29.97 33.63
C HIS A 29 6.24 30.11 32.71
N ALA A 30 6.91 29.00 32.35
CA ALA A 30 8.09 29.01 31.48
C ALA A 30 7.77 29.46 30.03
N VAL A 31 6.55 29.22 29.55
CA VAL A 31 6.16 29.56 28.17
C VAL A 31 5.81 31.04 28.03
N ASP A 32 6.48 31.76 27.14
CA ASP A 32 6.05 33.09 26.71
C ASP A 32 5.12 32.96 25.50
N VAL A 33 3.83 33.22 25.72
CA VAL A 33 2.78 33.08 24.69
C VAL A 33 2.98 34.06 23.53
N ASP A 34 3.41 35.29 23.82
CA ASP A 34 3.60 36.31 22.78
C ASP A 34 4.80 35.96 21.91
N ARG A 35 5.87 35.45 22.51
CA ARG A 35 7.03 34.95 21.77
C ARG A 35 6.68 33.71 20.95
N MET A 36 5.99 32.74 21.56
CA MET A 36 5.55 31.50 20.91
C MET A 36 4.73 31.80 19.65
N MET A 37 3.77 32.74 19.72
CA MET A 37 2.96 33.13 18.58
C MET A 37 3.78 33.83 17.48
N ARG A 38 4.72 34.72 17.85
CA ARG A 38 5.55 35.45 16.88
C ARG A 38 6.54 34.54 16.14
N GLU A 39 7.13 33.61 16.87
CA GLU A 39 8.16 32.69 16.35
C GLU A 39 7.55 31.40 15.78
N ASN A 40 6.23 31.21 15.93
CA ASN A 40 5.53 29.96 15.59
C ASN A 40 6.21 28.73 16.24
N ASP A 41 6.56 28.87 17.51
CA ASP A 41 7.24 27.84 18.31
C ASP A 41 6.24 26.74 18.68
N LEU A 42 6.09 25.76 17.79
CA LEU A 42 5.18 24.63 17.98
C LEU A 42 5.65 23.72 19.12
N ASP A 43 6.96 23.60 19.35
CA ASP A 43 7.50 22.78 20.44
C ASP A 43 7.03 23.31 21.80
N ALA A 44 7.06 24.64 21.98
CA ALA A 44 6.52 25.27 23.18
C ALA A 44 5.00 25.07 23.31
N LEU A 45 4.24 25.19 22.21
CA LEU A 45 2.79 24.97 22.22
C LEU A 45 2.45 23.51 22.59
N GLU A 46 3.11 22.55 21.96
CA GLU A 46 2.91 21.12 22.15
C GLU A 46 3.24 20.68 23.57
N SER A 47 4.31 21.23 24.15
CA SER A 47 4.67 20.94 25.54
C SER A 47 3.53 21.26 26.52
N THR A 48 2.69 22.26 26.23
CA THR A 48 1.58 22.69 27.10
C THR A 48 0.24 21.97 26.83
N LEU A 49 0.14 21.14 25.78
CA LEU A 49 -1.12 20.52 25.36
C LEU A 49 -1.76 19.71 26.48
N GLU A 50 -1.00 18.79 27.09
CA GLU A 50 -1.55 17.89 28.11
C GLU A 50 -2.09 18.65 29.32
N THR A 51 -1.31 19.60 29.85
CA THR A 51 -1.71 20.34 31.06
C THR A 51 -2.90 21.26 30.82
N VAL A 52 -3.06 21.83 29.62
CA VAL A 52 -4.19 22.72 29.30
C VAL A 52 -5.44 21.92 28.93
N ALA A 53 -5.28 20.81 28.18
CA ALA A 53 -6.40 19.97 27.74
C ALA A 53 -7.00 19.15 28.89
N PHE A 54 -6.16 18.55 29.74
CA PHE A 54 -6.59 17.57 30.75
C PHE A 54 -6.42 18.04 32.20
N GLY A 55 -5.83 19.21 32.41
CA GLY A 55 -5.72 19.82 33.73
C GLY A 55 -7.09 20.15 34.32
N ASP A 56 -7.27 19.82 35.60
CA ASP A 56 -8.47 20.16 36.37
C ASP A 56 -8.30 21.51 37.07
N VAL A 57 -8.94 22.54 36.51
CA VAL A 57 -8.92 23.89 37.08
C VAL A 57 -9.71 23.97 38.40
N SER A 58 -10.65 23.06 38.64
CA SER A 58 -11.54 23.11 39.82
C SER A 58 -10.84 22.76 41.13
N VAL A 59 -9.71 22.05 41.07
CA VAL A 59 -8.93 21.62 42.23
C VAL A 59 -7.70 22.51 42.50
N GLU A 60 -7.52 23.58 41.73
CA GLU A 60 -6.37 24.48 41.89
C GLU A 60 -6.53 25.51 43.02
N ASP A 61 -5.41 25.89 43.61
CA ASP A 61 -5.36 26.97 44.59
C ASP A 61 -5.71 28.30 43.92
N SER A 62 -6.60 29.09 44.55
CA SER A 62 -7.00 30.41 44.07
C SER A 62 -5.82 31.36 43.86
N ARG A 63 -4.70 31.15 44.57
CA ARG A 63 -3.44 31.88 44.37
C ARG A 63 -2.82 31.66 42.99
N ASN A 64 -3.05 30.50 42.39
CA ASN A 64 -2.57 30.19 41.06
C ASN A 64 -3.57 30.61 39.97
N LEU A 65 -4.86 30.68 40.28
CA LEU A 65 -5.92 31.10 39.36
C LEU A 65 -6.11 32.63 39.30
N THR A 66 -5.00 33.38 39.27
CA THR A 66 -5.05 34.83 39.08
C THR A 66 -5.61 35.19 37.69
N ALA A 67 -6.14 36.39 37.54
CA ALA A 67 -6.66 36.86 36.25
C ALA A 67 -5.63 36.77 35.11
N ASN A 68 -4.35 36.99 35.42
CA ASN A 68 -3.26 36.88 34.44
C ASN A 68 -3.04 35.41 34.02
N ASN A 69 -2.95 34.51 34.99
CA ASN A 69 -2.75 33.08 34.73
C ASN A 69 -3.92 32.47 33.97
N SER A 70 -5.16 32.80 34.33
CA SER A 70 -6.37 32.37 33.63
C SER A 70 -6.40 32.89 32.19
N ARG A 71 -5.99 34.16 31.96
CA ARG A 71 -5.86 34.71 30.61
C ARG A 71 -4.78 33.97 29.80
N LYS A 72 -3.65 33.64 30.42
CA LYS A 72 -2.57 32.88 29.77
C LYS A 72 -3.03 31.50 29.34
N ILE A 73 -3.72 30.77 30.22
CA ILE A 73 -4.28 29.44 29.90
C ILE A 73 -5.29 29.55 28.76
N LEU A 74 -6.18 30.56 28.79
CA LEU A 74 -7.15 30.76 27.71
C LEU A 74 -6.47 31.05 26.37
N ARG A 75 -5.43 31.89 26.36
CA ARG A 75 -4.65 32.17 25.15
C ARG A 75 -3.95 30.92 24.63
N LEU A 76 -3.34 30.12 25.50
CA LEU A 76 -2.76 28.82 25.13
C LEU A 76 -3.81 27.89 24.53
N ALA A 77 -4.98 27.77 25.17
CA ALA A 77 -6.08 26.96 24.67
C ALA A 77 -6.56 27.43 23.28
N GLN A 78 -6.61 28.75 23.03
CA GLN A 78 -6.92 29.30 21.70
C GLN A 78 -5.88 28.87 20.66
N CYS A 79 -4.59 29.01 20.96
CA CYS A 79 -3.52 28.56 20.07
C CYS A 79 -3.56 27.04 19.81
N GLN A 80 -3.86 26.25 20.85
CA GLN A 80 -4.00 24.79 20.73
C GLN A 80 -5.18 24.41 19.84
N VAL A 81 -6.34 25.08 19.97
CA VAL A 81 -7.50 24.85 19.10
C VAL A 81 -7.18 25.22 17.65
N GLU A 82 -6.54 26.37 17.43
CA GLU A 82 -6.12 26.80 16.09
C GLU A 82 -5.16 25.80 15.44
N TYR A 83 -4.15 25.34 16.20
CA TYR A 83 -3.21 24.32 15.75
C TYR A 83 -3.91 23.00 15.42
N LEU A 84 -4.78 22.50 16.30
CA LEU A 84 -5.51 21.25 16.08
C LEU A 84 -6.45 21.32 14.87
N LEU A 85 -7.07 22.47 14.62
CA LEU A 85 -7.87 22.69 13.40
C LEU A 85 -6.99 22.64 12.14
N HIS A 86 -5.81 23.27 12.17
CA HIS A 86 -4.85 23.20 11.07
C HIS A 86 -4.36 21.77 10.81
N VAL A 87 -4.03 21.02 11.88
CA VAL A 87 -3.63 19.61 11.78
C VAL A 87 -4.76 18.77 11.21
N GLN A 88 -6.00 18.96 11.67
CA GLN A 88 -7.18 18.26 11.15
C GLN A 88 -7.34 18.51 9.65
N ASP A 89 -7.31 19.78 9.23
CA ASP A 89 -7.45 20.16 7.82
C ASP A 89 -6.33 19.55 6.96
N THR A 90 -5.09 19.64 7.45
CA THR A 90 -3.93 19.03 6.79
C THR A 90 -4.09 17.52 6.63
N LEU A 91 -4.53 16.82 7.67
CA LEU A 91 -4.76 15.37 7.64
C LEU A 91 -5.89 14.99 6.67
N VAL A 92 -6.96 15.78 6.60
CA VAL A 92 -8.05 15.58 5.63
C VAL A 92 -7.53 15.68 4.21
N HIS A 93 -6.81 16.76 3.88
CA HIS A 93 -6.21 16.94 2.55
C HIS A 93 -5.24 15.81 2.19
N HIS A 94 -4.40 15.38 3.14
CA HIS A 94 -3.47 14.26 2.91
C HIS A 94 -4.21 12.94 2.66
N LYS A 95 -5.27 12.68 3.44
CA LYS A 95 -6.12 11.50 3.26
C LYS A 95 -6.78 11.49 1.88
N GLU A 96 -7.33 12.61 1.44
CA GLU A 96 -7.96 12.73 0.12
C GLU A 96 -6.95 12.53 -1.00
N ARG A 97 -5.76 13.14 -0.89
CA ARG A 97 -4.68 12.96 -1.86
C ARG A 97 -4.24 11.50 -1.94
N LEU A 98 -4.02 10.84 -0.81
CA LEU A 98 -3.65 9.43 -0.75
C LEU A 98 -4.73 8.53 -1.35
N ARG A 99 -6.00 8.84 -1.08
CA ARG A 99 -7.14 8.13 -1.68
C ARG A 99 -7.13 8.26 -3.21
N ALA A 100 -6.95 9.47 -3.73
CA ALA A 100 -6.89 9.68 -5.19
C ALA A 100 -5.71 8.95 -5.85
N VAL A 101 -4.56 8.90 -5.18
CA VAL A 101 -3.40 8.11 -5.66
C VAL A 101 -3.70 6.62 -5.65
N ALA A 102 -4.34 6.12 -4.58
CA ALA A 102 -4.71 4.71 -4.48
C ALA A 102 -5.74 4.30 -5.53
N GLU A 103 -6.75 5.15 -5.79
CA GLU A 103 -7.77 4.93 -6.82
C GLU A 103 -7.12 4.86 -8.22
N ARG A 104 -6.24 5.82 -8.58
CA ARG A 104 -5.50 5.79 -9.84
C ARG A 104 -4.62 4.55 -9.99
N ALA A 105 -3.87 4.20 -8.95
CA ALA A 105 -3.03 3.01 -8.96
C ALA A 105 -3.85 1.71 -9.12
N GLN A 106 -5.07 1.69 -8.59
CA GLN A 106 -6.00 0.57 -8.75
C GLN A 106 -6.53 0.48 -10.19
N GLU A 107 -6.86 1.61 -10.82
CA GLU A 107 -7.25 1.68 -12.23
C GLU A 107 -6.11 1.21 -13.15
N ASP A 108 -4.91 1.77 -13.00
CA ASP A 108 -3.72 1.38 -13.77
C ASP A 108 -3.41 -0.11 -13.63
N ALA A 109 -3.53 -0.65 -12.42
CA ALA A 109 -3.33 -2.07 -12.16
C ALA A 109 -4.42 -2.94 -12.83
N ALA A 110 -5.67 -2.46 -12.90
CA ALA A 110 -6.75 -3.16 -13.58
C ALA A 110 -6.52 -3.21 -15.10
N ASP A 111 -6.10 -2.08 -15.69
CA ASP A 111 -5.80 -1.96 -17.12
C ASP A 111 -4.58 -2.80 -17.52
N ALA A 112 -3.50 -2.73 -16.74
CA ALA A 112 -2.31 -3.56 -16.97
C ALA A 112 -2.65 -5.06 -16.88
N ARG A 113 -3.51 -5.46 -15.95
CA ARG A 113 -4.01 -6.85 -15.86
C ARG A 113 -4.86 -7.23 -17.06
N ALA A 114 -5.69 -6.34 -17.59
CA ALA A 114 -6.49 -6.59 -18.78
C ALA A 114 -5.62 -6.75 -20.03
N ALA A 115 -4.67 -5.84 -20.25
CA ALA A 115 -3.69 -5.93 -21.33
C ALA A 115 -2.85 -7.21 -21.24
N GLY A 116 -2.39 -7.57 -20.04
CA GLY A 116 -1.65 -8.81 -19.80
C GLY A 116 -2.45 -10.07 -20.11
N ARG A 117 -3.78 -10.07 -19.89
CA ARG A 117 -4.66 -11.18 -20.28
C ARG A 117 -4.79 -11.30 -21.80
N ASP A 118 -4.97 -10.18 -22.50
CA ASP A 118 -5.09 -10.14 -23.96
C ASP A 118 -3.79 -10.61 -24.63
N GLU A 119 -2.65 -10.11 -24.20
CA GLU A 119 -1.35 -10.50 -24.75
C GLU A 119 -1.06 -12.00 -24.52
N ARG A 120 -1.44 -12.53 -23.35
CA ARG A 120 -1.34 -13.96 -23.06
C ARG A 120 -2.25 -14.80 -23.97
N ALA A 121 -3.43 -14.29 -24.33
CA ALA A 121 -4.34 -14.95 -25.25
C ALA A 121 -3.77 -14.96 -26.68
N LYS A 122 -3.27 -13.82 -27.17
CA LYS A 122 -2.59 -13.70 -28.47
C LYS A 122 -1.39 -14.63 -28.58
N ALA A 123 -0.53 -14.65 -27.55
CA ALA A 123 0.62 -15.56 -27.49
C ALA A 123 0.20 -17.04 -27.54
N LYS A 124 -0.94 -17.39 -26.94
CA LYS A 124 -1.48 -18.76 -27.01
C LYS A 124 -1.97 -19.11 -28.43
N CYS A 125 -2.67 -18.20 -29.09
CA CYS A 125 -3.12 -18.38 -30.48
C CYS A 125 -1.94 -18.51 -31.45
N ALA A 126 -0.97 -17.60 -31.39
CA ALA A 126 0.23 -17.63 -32.23
C ALA A 126 1.04 -18.94 -32.03
N ARG A 127 1.13 -19.44 -30.78
CA ARG A 127 1.75 -20.75 -30.50
C ARG A 127 1.00 -21.91 -31.14
N ALA A 128 -0.33 -21.86 -31.19
CA ALA A 128 -1.15 -22.90 -31.81
C ALA A 128 -0.98 -22.86 -33.35
N GLU A 129 -1.02 -21.68 -33.95
CA GLU A 129 -0.78 -21.48 -35.39
C GLU A 129 0.62 -21.95 -35.80
N LEU A 130 1.65 -21.58 -35.04
CA LEU A 130 3.02 -22.05 -35.29
C LEU A 130 3.13 -23.59 -35.24
N ARG A 131 2.44 -24.22 -34.29
CA ARG A 131 2.38 -25.69 -34.21
C ARG A 131 1.69 -26.29 -35.42
N GLN A 132 0.61 -25.68 -35.90
CA GLN A 132 -0.11 -26.13 -37.10
C GLN A 132 0.73 -25.94 -38.37
N ALA A 133 1.35 -24.77 -38.55
CA ALA A 133 2.23 -24.47 -39.67
C ALA A 133 3.41 -25.45 -39.73
N ARG A 134 4.04 -25.75 -38.59
CA ARG A 134 5.11 -26.77 -38.50
C ARG A 134 4.64 -28.16 -38.90
N LYS A 135 3.42 -28.56 -38.53
CA LYS A 135 2.84 -29.85 -38.96
C LYS A 135 2.62 -29.88 -40.47
N ALA A 136 2.05 -28.82 -41.04
CA ALA A 136 1.83 -28.70 -42.48
C ALA A 136 3.15 -28.74 -43.27
N LEU A 137 4.18 -28.01 -42.82
CA LEU A 137 5.50 -28.01 -43.45
C LEU A 137 6.10 -29.42 -43.49
N ARG A 138 6.06 -30.16 -42.38
CA ARG A 138 6.52 -31.56 -42.33
C ARG A 138 5.77 -32.44 -43.32
N THR A 139 4.46 -32.27 -43.46
CA THR A 139 3.68 -33.00 -44.46
C THR A 139 4.15 -32.68 -45.89
N TYR A 140 4.38 -31.39 -46.20
CA TYR A 140 4.89 -30.99 -47.52
C TYR A 140 6.29 -31.54 -47.79
N GLU A 141 7.20 -31.51 -46.81
CA GLU A 141 8.55 -32.08 -46.92
C GLU A 141 8.50 -33.59 -47.25
N VAL A 142 7.61 -34.35 -46.59
CA VAL A 142 7.42 -35.79 -46.89
C VAL A 142 6.90 -36.00 -48.31
N LEU A 143 5.91 -35.21 -48.75
CA LEU A 143 5.37 -35.31 -50.11
C LEU A 143 6.42 -34.97 -51.19
N GLU A 144 7.32 -34.03 -50.92
CA GLU A 144 8.46 -33.70 -51.80
C GLU A 144 9.47 -34.85 -51.85
N GLN A 145 9.77 -35.49 -50.72
CA GLN A 145 10.65 -36.66 -50.68
C GLN A 145 10.10 -37.85 -51.47
N ILE A 146 8.78 -38.10 -51.38
CA ILE A 146 8.11 -39.10 -52.22
C ILE A 146 8.20 -38.72 -53.70
N ARG A 147 7.93 -37.46 -54.05
CA ARG A 147 8.00 -36.96 -55.44
C ARG A 147 9.41 -37.07 -56.02
N SER A 148 10.44 -36.82 -55.22
CA SER A 148 11.84 -36.91 -55.65
C SER A 148 12.35 -38.36 -55.77
N GLY A 149 11.50 -39.35 -55.52
CA GLY A 149 11.82 -40.77 -55.73
C GLY A 149 12.57 -41.43 -54.59
N LYS A 150 12.61 -40.81 -53.40
CA LYS A 150 13.21 -41.46 -52.22
C LYS A 150 12.37 -42.67 -51.81
N PRO A 151 12.99 -43.82 -51.51
CA PRO A 151 12.28 -45.03 -51.14
C PRO A 151 11.61 -44.84 -49.76
N LEU A 152 10.42 -45.44 -49.60
CA LEU A 152 9.50 -45.13 -48.50
C LEU A 152 10.05 -45.52 -47.11
N ASP A 153 10.91 -46.54 -47.06
CA ASP A 153 11.60 -47.03 -45.87
C ASP A 153 12.59 -45.99 -45.32
N GLU A 154 13.32 -45.28 -46.18
CA GLU A 154 14.22 -44.20 -45.76
C GLU A 154 13.46 -42.98 -45.20
N ILE A 155 12.32 -42.63 -45.81
CA ILE A 155 11.46 -41.51 -45.39
C ILE A 155 10.87 -41.78 -43.99
N LEU A 156 10.33 -42.99 -43.79
CA LEU A 156 9.72 -43.39 -42.51
C LEU A 156 10.77 -43.52 -41.39
N THR A 157 11.96 -44.03 -41.71
CA THR A 157 13.07 -44.14 -40.74
C THR A 157 13.53 -42.76 -40.25
N GLY A 158 13.64 -41.79 -41.16
CA GLY A 158 13.97 -40.39 -40.81
C GLY A 158 12.88 -39.69 -39.96
N ALA A 159 11.60 -39.95 -40.25
CA ALA A 159 10.48 -39.37 -39.50
C ALA A 159 10.37 -39.89 -38.06
N ILE A 160 10.65 -41.18 -37.84
CA ILE A 160 10.63 -41.83 -36.51
C ILE A 160 11.76 -41.29 -35.61
N LEU A 161 12.97 -41.13 -36.16
CA LEU A 161 14.12 -40.57 -35.44
C LEU A 161 13.87 -39.12 -34.97
N PHE A 162 13.19 -38.31 -35.77
CA PHE A 162 12.89 -36.91 -35.43
C PHE A 162 11.73 -36.74 -34.44
N ALA A 163 10.76 -37.66 -34.42
CA ALA A 163 9.64 -37.61 -33.47
C ALA A 163 10.08 -37.89 -32.02
N GLY A 164 11.15 -38.66 -31.82
CA GLY A 164 11.73 -38.96 -30.50
C GLY A 164 12.40 -37.78 -29.79
N GLY A 165 12.75 -36.69 -30.50
CA GLY A 165 13.46 -35.54 -29.93
C GLY A 165 12.59 -34.43 -29.33
N ALA A 166 11.27 -34.45 -29.52
CA ALA A 166 10.37 -33.35 -29.15
C ALA A 166 9.75 -33.44 -27.74
N SER A 167 10.09 -34.48 -26.94
CA SER A 167 9.57 -34.68 -25.58
C SER A 167 10.48 -34.14 -24.45
N GLY A 168 11.65 -33.57 -24.78
CA GLY A 168 12.60 -33.03 -23.81
C GLY A 168 12.25 -31.64 -23.27
N GLY A 169 11.10 -31.49 -22.60
CA GLY A 169 10.82 -30.34 -21.76
C GLY A 169 11.61 -30.47 -20.45
N ALA A 170 12.68 -29.68 -20.30
CA ALA A 170 13.46 -29.60 -19.07
C ALA A 170 12.55 -29.34 -17.84
N PRO A 171 12.68 -30.09 -16.73
CA PRO A 171 11.95 -29.77 -15.53
C PRO A 171 12.55 -28.50 -14.91
N MET A 172 11.75 -27.43 -14.79
CA MET A 172 12.07 -26.32 -13.91
C MET A 172 12.20 -26.87 -12.49
N ARG A 173 13.44 -26.87 -11.96
CA ARG A 173 13.70 -27.06 -10.52
C ARG A 173 13.03 -25.90 -9.78
N LEU A 174 11.88 -26.17 -9.16
CA LEU A 174 11.36 -25.37 -8.07
C LEU A 174 12.30 -25.57 -6.88
N GLY A 175 13.13 -24.57 -6.60
CA GLY A 175 13.85 -24.46 -5.34
C GLY A 175 12.87 -24.28 -4.20
N LYS A 176 12.56 -25.38 -3.52
CA LYS A 176 12.20 -25.37 -2.10
C LYS A 176 13.26 -26.19 -1.37
N ASP A 177 13.49 -25.79 -0.13
CA ASP A 177 14.34 -26.43 0.87
C ASP A 177 15.70 -25.75 1.08
N SER A 178 15.65 -24.58 1.73
CA SER A 178 16.66 -24.20 2.71
C SER A 178 15.94 -23.92 4.02
N LEU A 179 15.65 -25.01 4.73
CA LEU A 179 15.41 -25.05 6.17
C LEU A 179 15.76 -26.47 6.62
N GLY A 180 16.97 -26.61 7.13
CA GLY A 180 17.48 -27.78 7.85
C GLY A 180 18.45 -27.28 8.93
N PRO A 181 18.36 -27.77 10.19
CA PRO A 181 18.97 -27.12 11.35
C PRO A 181 20.31 -27.74 11.78
N SER A 182 20.90 -27.08 12.79
CA SER A 182 21.97 -27.50 13.72
C SER A 182 23.43 -27.48 13.24
N SER A 183 24.15 -26.45 13.66
CA SER A 183 25.05 -26.50 14.83
C SER A 183 25.15 -25.11 15.46
#